data_AF-A0A6C0LUW4-F1
#
_entry.id   AF-A0A6C0LUW4-F1
#
_cell.length_a   1.000
_cell.length_b   1.000
_cell.length_c   1.000
_cell.angle_alpha   90.00
_cell.angle_beta   90.00
_cell.angle_gamma   90.00
#
_symmetry.space_group_name_H-M   'P 1'
#
loop_
_entity.id
_entity.type
_entity.pdbx_description
1 polymer ?
#
loop_
_entity_poly.entity_id
_entity_poly.type
_entity_poly.pdbx_seq_one_letter_code
_entity_poly.pdbx_strand_id
1 'polypeptide(L)'
;MSDKNRSKYRLENERELICSILHKGVFLGKGDENNIRGVTSPTQTSKTRWIIAQALIAVNEGRNAVIVTRNFNGDETQLVKRLKTVQEIMQGELGFTYKIKIVNSHRKIKNVTKTLITCLANSIQLQRVIDSDKGSYDLFIDEADASDYGKESVSQEDVKRALAFDILKKSSYRTFCVSATLMGVVLNEPTMRANDLIRLIPPKDYRGFSDISSNMKILKFSVNGFNRARTWDKWIEYDPNLLPFLTEFSQRESHVIGAGQLNKLKLHPQICLLNVTMSMESHNEIVNGIADDKSLGSKIVVIGLNGNGISMHIPGEKIIKFRLEETEEFLLVTPCKFTKNKRLTISSVLQYIYNLNNSGNPDHEDIENTLRFQRIIVVSGKCVGRGISVVSRDYNYHCPTMYFTPSATMNIPNLIQAMGRLCGRNRGKAILELHATTEVWDCLHRGLLSENELLTRATQFPSESLADSVRSIPINRCKIPIARRSITKGKDNTRNTLNLVSGEDGGLEFKDYLLIDSSSELPISLTGSLEKMFEKWSLTDNNSKIARTARAIDPNVIYDIKDWPKTFVRANDITISEKTLNSNQHKPFMLKQSGLLCVHPNLVDLFNRYFIKLENVHK
;
A
#
# COMPACT_ATOMS: atom_id res chain seq x y z
N MET A 1 27.68 -20.43 0.70
CA MET A 1 27.56 -20.07 -0.74
C MET A 1 28.49 -18.90 -1.03
N SER A 2 29.44 -19.02 -1.95
CA SER A 2 30.38 -17.93 -2.29
C SER A 2 29.71 -16.81 -3.10
N ASP A 3 30.24 -15.58 -3.01
CA ASP A 3 29.69 -14.39 -3.70
C ASP A 3 29.60 -14.53 -5.22
N LYS A 4 30.46 -15.37 -5.83
CA LYS A 4 30.38 -15.73 -7.26
C LYS A 4 29.06 -16.41 -7.62
N ASN A 5 28.55 -17.29 -6.76
CA ASN A 5 27.28 -18.00 -7.03
C ASN A 5 26.06 -17.07 -6.88
N ARG A 6 26.16 -16.02 -6.04
CA ARG A 6 25.09 -15.03 -5.83
C ARG A 6 24.96 -14.04 -6.99
N SER A 7 26.09 -13.56 -7.53
CA SER A 7 26.10 -12.73 -8.74
C SER A 7 25.52 -13.48 -9.94
N LYS A 8 25.93 -14.75 -10.12
CA LYS A 8 25.47 -15.62 -11.20
C LYS A 8 23.95 -15.79 -11.22
N TYR A 9 23.32 -16.02 -10.07
CA TYR A 9 21.87 -16.23 -10.00
C TYR A 9 21.04 -14.96 -10.28
N ARG A 10 21.51 -13.79 -9.85
CA ARG A 10 20.86 -12.52 -10.18
C ARG A 10 20.95 -12.25 -11.68
N LEU A 11 22.12 -12.53 -12.28
CA LEU A 11 22.33 -12.43 -13.72
C LEU A 11 21.44 -13.42 -14.49
N GLU A 12 21.29 -14.67 -14.03
CA GLU A 12 20.40 -15.67 -14.65
C GLU A 12 18.93 -15.22 -14.69
N ASN A 13 18.40 -14.63 -13.62
CA ASN A 13 17.02 -14.12 -13.61
C ASN A 13 16.81 -12.92 -14.56
N GLU A 14 17.80 -12.02 -14.67
CA GLU A 14 17.75 -10.92 -15.63
C GLU A 14 17.91 -11.45 -17.06
N ARG A 15 18.76 -12.46 -17.26
CA ARG A 15 19.00 -13.13 -18.54
C ARG A 15 17.76 -13.83 -19.07
N GLU A 16 17.10 -14.65 -18.25
CA GLU A 16 15.87 -15.36 -18.65
C GLU A 16 14.77 -14.37 -19.06
N LEU A 17 14.63 -13.28 -18.31
CA LEU A 17 13.72 -12.20 -18.64
C LEU A 17 14.08 -11.60 -20.01
N ILE A 18 15.32 -11.14 -20.20
CA ILE A 18 15.72 -10.46 -21.43
C ILE A 18 15.63 -11.40 -22.66
N CYS A 19 16.07 -12.64 -22.53
CA CYS A 19 15.92 -13.65 -23.59
C CYS A 19 14.45 -13.90 -23.91
N SER A 20 13.57 -13.98 -22.91
CA SER A 20 12.13 -14.16 -23.16
C SER A 20 11.49 -12.98 -23.89
N ILE A 21 11.95 -11.76 -23.60
CA ILE A 21 11.47 -10.52 -24.24
C ILE A 21 11.94 -10.41 -25.69
N LEU A 22 13.19 -10.78 -25.96
CA LEU A 22 13.75 -10.70 -27.31
C LEU A 22 13.25 -11.83 -28.23
N HIS A 23 12.94 -13.01 -27.68
CA HIS A 23 12.48 -14.15 -28.48
C HIS A 23 10.96 -14.23 -28.64
N LYS A 24 10.18 -13.75 -27.67
CA LYS A 24 8.72 -13.70 -27.79
C LYS A 24 8.36 -12.29 -28.27
N GLY A 25 8.13 -12.15 -29.58
CA GLY A 25 7.58 -10.95 -30.23
C GLY A 25 6.14 -10.64 -29.76
N VAL A 26 5.96 -10.53 -28.46
CA VAL A 26 4.70 -10.32 -27.78
C VAL A 26 4.72 -8.89 -27.27
N PHE A 27 3.54 -8.30 -27.41
CA PHE A 27 3.14 -6.95 -27.04
C PHE A 27 3.39 -5.94 -28.16
N LEU A 28 2.26 -5.49 -28.71
CA LEU A 28 2.03 -4.29 -29.54
C LEU A 28 2.04 -4.59 -31.04
N GLY A 29 0.83 -4.62 -31.61
CA GLY A 29 0.63 -4.74 -33.05
C GLY A 29 1.19 -3.53 -33.80
N LYS A 30 1.50 -3.72 -35.08
CA LYS A 30 1.77 -2.60 -35.99
C LYS A 30 0.46 -1.80 -36.16
N GLY A 31 0.50 -0.47 -35.97
CA GLY A 31 -0.65 0.43 -36.19
C GLY A 31 -1.10 1.28 -35.00
N ASP A 32 -0.36 1.27 -33.88
CA ASP A 32 -0.75 1.92 -32.62
C ASP A 32 -0.02 3.24 -32.35
N GLU A 33 0.13 4.10 -33.35
CA GLU A 33 0.80 5.40 -33.20
C GLU A 33 -0.03 6.36 -32.31
N ASN A 34 0.63 7.06 -31.40
CA ASN A 34 0.05 8.01 -30.43
C ASN A 34 -0.94 7.41 -29.42
N ASN A 35 -0.96 6.09 -29.23
CA ASN A 35 -1.83 5.45 -28.23
C ASN A 35 -1.25 5.59 -26.79
N ILE A 36 -2.14 5.92 -25.85
CA ILE A 36 -1.85 6.01 -24.41
C ILE A 36 -2.39 4.76 -23.73
N ARG A 37 -1.48 3.96 -23.15
CA ARG A 37 -1.80 2.67 -22.52
C ARG A 37 -1.63 2.70 -21.02
N GLY A 38 -2.61 2.15 -20.32
CA GLY A 38 -2.56 1.94 -18.89
C GLY A 38 -1.98 0.58 -18.57
N VAL A 39 -0.90 0.51 -17.79
CA VAL A 39 -0.27 -0.75 -17.39
C VAL A 39 -0.41 -0.92 -15.89
N THR A 40 -1.12 -1.96 -15.47
CA THR A 40 -1.35 -2.26 -14.05
C THR A 40 -0.90 -3.66 -13.66
N SER A 41 -0.43 -3.77 -12.43
CA SER A 41 -0.10 -5.01 -11.77
C SER A 41 0.03 -4.75 -10.27
N PRO A 42 -0.24 -5.74 -9.40
CA PRO A 42 -0.05 -5.58 -7.96
C PRO A 42 1.32 -5.01 -7.57
N THR A 43 1.43 -4.51 -6.35
CA THR A 43 2.68 -3.95 -5.82
C THR A 43 3.79 -5.01 -5.83
N GLN A 44 5.03 -4.61 -6.15
CA GLN A 44 6.20 -5.50 -6.15
C GLN A 44 6.17 -6.69 -7.15
N THR A 45 5.43 -6.58 -8.26
CA THR A 45 5.30 -7.64 -9.28
C THR A 45 6.24 -7.53 -10.49
N SER A 46 7.29 -6.70 -10.42
CA SER A 46 8.26 -6.48 -11.52
C SER A 46 7.84 -5.47 -12.61
N LYS A 47 6.92 -4.52 -12.33
CA LYS A 47 6.56 -3.43 -13.27
C LYS A 47 7.77 -2.69 -13.84
N THR A 48 8.75 -2.31 -13.01
CA THR A 48 9.97 -1.64 -13.50
C THR A 48 10.79 -2.51 -14.48
N ARG A 49 10.80 -3.83 -14.29
CA ARG A 49 11.47 -4.74 -15.24
C ARG A 49 10.74 -4.78 -16.57
N TRP A 50 9.40 -4.77 -16.55
CA TRP A 50 8.59 -4.65 -17.75
C TRP A 50 8.83 -3.31 -18.49
N ILE A 51 8.97 -2.20 -17.77
CA ILE A 51 9.35 -0.90 -18.37
C ILE A 51 10.70 -1.00 -19.08
N ILE A 52 11.72 -1.55 -18.40
CA ILE A 52 13.06 -1.71 -18.98
C ILE A 52 13.02 -2.58 -20.24
N ALA A 53 12.28 -3.69 -20.19
CA ALA A 53 12.06 -4.58 -21.32
C ALA A 53 11.51 -3.86 -22.56
N GLN A 54 10.41 -3.13 -22.39
CA GLN A 54 9.74 -2.42 -23.46
C GLN A 54 10.58 -1.26 -24.00
N ALA A 55 11.31 -0.56 -23.12
CA ALA A 55 12.26 0.47 -23.52
C ALA A 55 13.37 -0.11 -24.42
N LEU A 56 13.87 -1.31 -24.12
CA LEU A 56 14.88 -1.97 -24.95
C LEU A 56 14.33 -2.42 -26.30
N ILE A 57 13.08 -2.90 -26.36
CA ILE A 57 12.41 -3.20 -27.63
C ILE A 57 12.32 -1.93 -28.50
N ALA A 58 11.87 -0.80 -27.94
CA ALA A 58 11.80 0.46 -28.68
C ALA A 58 13.17 0.89 -29.24
N VAL A 59 14.22 0.76 -28.42
CA VAL A 59 15.60 1.04 -28.85
C VAL A 59 16.08 0.09 -29.93
N ASN A 60 15.74 -1.19 -29.86
CA ASN A 60 16.07 -2.18 -30.88
C ASN A 60 15.38 -1.87 -32.22
N GLU A 61 14.14 -1.38 -32.17
CA GLU A 61 13.37 -0.94 -33.33
C GLU A 61 13.82 0.43 -33.87
N GLY A 62 14.91 1.01 -33.34
CA GLY A 62 15.51 2.24 -33.84
C GLY A 62 14.92 3.53 -33.26
N ARG A 63 13.95 3.43 -32.34
CA ARG A 63 13.37 4.57 -31.63
C ARG A 63 14.16 4.91 -30.36
N ASN A 64 13.91 6.07 -29.79
CA ASN A 64 14.35 6.37 -28.43
C ASN A 64 13.33 5.83 -27.41
N ALA A 65 13.76 5.69 -26.16
CA ALA A 65 12.86 5.36 -25.05
C ALA A 65 13.05 6.37 -23.93
N VAL A 66 11.98 7.04 -23.52
CA VAL A 66 11.97 8.01 -22.43
C VAL A 66 11.29 7.37 -21.21
N ILE A 67 12.02 7.17 -20.13
CA ILE A 67 11.48 6.68 -18.86
C ILE A 67 11.43 7.83 -17.86
N VAL A 68 10.22 8.22 -17.48
CA VAL A 68 9.94 9.22 -16.45
C VAL A 68 9.65 8.51 -15.14
N THR A 69 10.44 8.81 -14.11
CA THR A 69 10.22 8.33 -12.74
C THR A 69 9.63 9.45 -11.88
N ARG A 70 9.15 9.13 -10.67
CA ARG A 70 8.67 10.13 -9.71
C ARG A 70 9.73 11.20 -9.47
N ASN A 71 9.33 12.37 -8.98
CA ASN A 71 10.27 13.42 -8.56
C ASN A 71 11.00 13.04 -7.24
N PHE A 72 11.76 11.95 -7.28
CA PHE A 72 12.49 11.38 -6.17
C PHE A 72 13.78 10.72 -6.67
N ASN A 73 14.93 11.33 -6.36
CA ASN A 73 16.25 10.87 -6.82
C ASN A 73 16.57 9.40 -6.48
N GLY A 74 15.95 8.85 -5.43
CA GLY A 74 16.13 7.44 -5.06
C GLY A 74 15.59 6.47 -6.11
N ASP A 75 14.46 6.81 -6.76
CA ASP A 75 13.88 5.98 -7.81
C ASP A 75 14.73 5.99 -9.08
N GLU A 76 15.16 7.19 -9.52
CA GLU A 76 16.05 7.34 -10.67
C GLU A 76 17.38 6.59 -10.43
N THR A 77 18.00 6.75 -9.25
CA THR A 77 19.23 6.04 -8.90
C THR A 77 19.05 4.53 -8.97
N GLN A 78 17.92 4.01 -8.47
CA GLN A 78 17.61 2.58 -8.52
C GLN A 78 17.38 2.10 -9.95
N LEU A 79 16.65 2.87 -10.77
CA LEU A 79 16.39 2.56 -12.18
C LEU A 79 17.70 2.54 -12.99
N VAL A 80 18.53 3.58 -12.87
CA VAL A 80 19.82 3.69 -13.58
C VAL A 80 20.74 2.53 -13.22
N LYS A 81 20.80 2.13 -11.94
CA LYS A 81 21.58 0.96 -11.52
C LYS A 81 21.11 -0.31 -12.23
N ARG A 82 19.79 -0.53 -12.32
CA ARG A 82 19.22 -1.68 -13.04
C ARG A 82 19.51 -1.63 -14.54
N LEU A 83 19.36 -0.47 -15.16
CA LEU A 83 19.63 -0.28 -16.59
C LEU A 83 21.09 -0.56 -16.95
N LYS A 84 22.04 -0.14 -16.12
CA LYS A 84 23.47 -0.44 -16.31
C LYS A 84 23.76 -1.95 -16.21
N THR A 85 23.20 -2.63 -15.20
CA THR A 85 23.33 -4.09 -15.09
C THR A 85 22.78 -4.79 -16.33
N VAL A 86 21.63 -4.35 -16.85
CA VAL A 86 21.06 -4.93 -18.08
C VAL A 86 21.92 -4.60 -19.31
N GLN A 87 22.51 -3.41 -19.38
CA GLN A 87 23.42 -3.01 -20.45
C GLN A 87 24.66 -3.91 -20.50
N GLU A 88 25.27 -4.20 -19.35
CA GLU A 88 26.42 -5.09 -19.23
C GLU A 88 26.10 -6.50 -19.76
N ILE A 89 24.93 -7.04 -19.40
CA ILE A 89 24.46 -8.35 -19.90
C ILE A 89 24.26 -8.30 -21.42
N MET A 90 23.59 -7.26 -21.93
CA MET A 90 23.29 -7.10 -23.36
C MET A 90 24.54 -6.94 -24.22
N GLN A 91 25.51 -6.16 -23.76
CA GLN A 91 26.77 -5.97 -24.46
C GLN A 91 27.62 -7.24 -24.41
N GLY A 92 27.72 -7.88 -23.24
CA GLY A 92 28.55 -9.07 -23.06
C GLY A 92 28.03 -10.33 -23.76
N GLU A 93 26.71 -10.55 -23.76
CA GLU A 93 26.12 -11.79 -24.27
C GLU A 93 25.53 -11.67 -25.68
N LEU A 94 24.93 -10.54 -26.03
CA LEU A 94 24.18 -10.38 -27.29
C LEU A 94 24.82 -9.39 -28.28
N GLY A 95 25.91 -8.71 -27.89
CA GLY A 95 26.51 -7.65 -28.69
C GLY A 95 25.58 -6.45 -28.92
N PHE A 96 24.47 -6.35 -28.18
CA PHE A 96 23.50 -5.28 -28.36
C PHE A 96 23.96 -4.03 -27.60
N THR A 97 24.27 -2.97 -28.35
CA THR A 97 24.75 -1.70 -27.77
C THR A 97 23.68 -0.62 -27.84
N TYR A 98 23.42 0.03 -26.71
CA TYR A 98 22.60 1.24 -26.61
C TYR A 98 23.24 2.24 -25.65
N LYS A 99 22.78 3.49 -25.69
CA LYS A 99 23.25 4.56 -24.79
C LYS A 99 22.20 4.84 -23.72
N ILE A 100 22.64 4.98 -22.47
CA ILE A 100 21.81 5.47 -21.37
C ILE A 100 22.15 6.94 -21.15
N LYS A 101 21.14 7.82 -21.15
CA LYS A 101 21.28 9.23 -20.80
C LYS A 101 20.40 9.57 -19.61
N ILE A 102 21.01 10.18 -18.61
CA ILE A 102 20.33 10.68 -17.42
C ILE A 102 20.17 12.19 -17.56
N VAL A 103 18.93 12.67 -17.49
CA VAL A 103 18.64 14.10 -17.68
C VAL A 103 18.97 14.87 -16.40
N ASN A 104 20.21 15.32 -16.31
CA ASN A 104 20.63 16.18 -15.19
C ASN A 104 20.25 17.65 -15.42
N SER A 105 20.21 18.42 -14.33
CA SER A 105 19.90 19.86 -14.29
C SER A 105 20.91 20.77 -15.02
N HIS A 106 21.99 20.27 -15.65
CA HIS A 106 23.00 21.15 -16.27
C HIS A 106 23.49 20.80 -17.69
N ARG A 107 23.01 19.73 -18.36
CA ARG A 107 23.52 19.36 -19.69
C ARG A 107 22.41 19.18 -20.73
N LYS A 108 22.59 19.74 -21.92
CA LYS A 108 21.75 19.48 -23.09
C LYS A 108 21.93 18.04 -23.56
N ILE A 109 20.84 17.37 -23.90
CA ILE A 109 20.86 16.04 -24.51
C ILE A 109 21.18 16.25 -25.99
N LYS A 110 22.35 15.82 -26.45
CA LYS A 110 22.65 15.81 -27.91
C LYS A 110 21.74 14.79 -28.59
N ASN A 111 21.26 15.09 -29.79
CA ASN A 111 20.38 14.21 -30.55
C ASN A 111 21.14 12.93 -30.93
N VAL A 112 20.70 11.76 -30.45
CA VAL A 112 21.35 10.47 -30.72
C VAL A 112 20.26 9.41 -30.82
N THR A 113 20.25 8.67 -31.93
CA THR A 113 19.36 7.54 -32.15
C THR A 113 19.69 6.37 -31.22
N LYS A 114 18.71 5.50 -30.94
CA LYS A 114 18.87 4.32 -30.06
C LYS A 114 19.35 4.69 -28.64
N THR A 115 18.74 5.71 -28.06
CA THR A 115 19.04 6.16 -26.70
C THR A 115 17.90 5.86 -25.74
N LEU A 116 18.25 5.34 -24.56
CA LEU A 116 17.38 5.23 -23.42
C LEU A 116 17.61 6.44 -22.51
N ILE A 117 16.59 7.28 -22.35
CA ILE A 117 16.62 8.54 -21.63
C ILE A 117 15.84 8.35 -20.33
N THR A 118 16.46 8.69 -19.19
CA THR A 118 15.79 8.65 -17.88
C THR A 118 15.70 10.05 -17.28
N CYS A 119 14.53 10.43 -16.78
CA CYS A 119 14.34 11.69 -16.06
C CYS A 119 13.37 11.54 -14.88
N LEU A 120 13.38 12.54 -14.01
CA LEU A 120 12.43 12.76 -12.93
C LEU A 120 11.23 13.57 -13.44
N ALA A 121 10.06 13.32 -12.85
CA ALA A 121 8.83 14.07 -13.08
C ALA A 121 8.87 15.49 -12.45
N ASN A 122 9.77 16.34 -12.93
CA ASN A 122 9.79 17.78 -12.64
C ASN A 122 9.87 18.58 -13.94
N SER A 123 9.35 19.81 -13.92
CA SER A 123 9.18 20.63 -15.13
C SER A 123 10.50 20.87 -15.88
N ILE A 124 11.60 21.06 -15.14
CA ILE A 124 12.92 21.37 -15.71
C ILE A 124 13.46 20.19 -16.52
N GLN A 125 13.40 18.97 -15.99
CA GLN A 125 13.92 17.81 -16.69
C GLN A 125 13.00 17.38 -17.84
N LEU A 126 11.69 17.44 -17.66
CA LEU A 126 10.73 17.13 -18.73
C LEU A 126 10.88 18.09 -19.91
N GLN A 127 11.01 19.40 -19.65
CA GLN A 127 11.24 20.39 -20.71
C GLN A 127 12.51 20.11 -21.51
N ARG A 128 13.57 19.61 -20.87
CA ARG A 128 14.80 19.26 -21.58
C ARG A 128 14.67 18.05 -22.47
N VAL A 129 13.82 17.09 -22.10
CA VAL A 129 13.49 15.97 -22.98
C VAL A 129 12.80 16.52 -24.22
N ILE A 130 11.77 17.35 -24.04
CA ILE A 130 11.02 18.03 -25.12
C ILE A 130 11.96 18.80 -26.07
N ASP A 131 12.87 19.62 -25.51
CA ASP A 131 13.78 20.46 -26.30
C ASP A 131 14.82 19.64 -27.08
N SER A 132 15.06 18.39 -26.66
CA SER A 132 16.18 17.58 -27.17
C SER A 132 15.80 16.51 -28.16
N ASP A 133 14.59 15.95 -28.06
CA ASP A 133 14.17 14.82 -28.87
C ASP A 133 13.17 15.28 -29.92
N LYS A 134 13.64 15.39 -31.16
CA LYS A 134 12.81 15.60 -32.35
C LYS A 134 12.49 14.28 -33.06
N GLY A 135 12.94 13.14 -32.53
CA GLY A 135 12.75 11.82 -33.10
C GLY A 135 11.51 11.11 -32.54
N SER A 136 11.21 9.93 -33.11
CA SER A 136 10.18 9.03 -32.60
C SER A 136 10.67 8.33 -31.33
N TYR A 137 9.91 8.44 -30.23
CA TYR A 137 10.24 7.79 -28.95
C TYR A 137 9.03 7.14 -28.30
N ASP A 138 9.28 6.08 -27.54
CA ASP A 138 8.29 5.49 -26.63
C ASP A 138 8.44 6.13 -25.25
N LEU A 139 7.33 6.57 -24.66
CA LEU A 139 7.27 7.20 -23.34
C LEU A 139 6.77 6.22 -22.29
N PHE A 140 7.52 6.06 -21.20
CA PHE A 140 7.17 5.23 -20.05
C PHE A 140 7.08 6.10 -18.81
N ILE A 141 5.92 6.15 -18.16
CA ILE A 141 5.70 6.92 -16.94
C ILE A 141 5.54 5.94 -15.79
N ASP A 142 6.57 5.80 -14.95
CA ASP A 142 6.54 4.94 -13.76
C ASP A 142 5.81 5.64 -12.61
N GLU A 143 5.03 4.86 -11.84
CA GLU A 143 4.10 5.36 -10.80
C GLU A 143 3.26 6.53 -11.34
N ALA A 144 2.64 6.35 -12.50
CA ALA A 144 1.98 7.42 -13.25
C ALA A 144 0.94 8.20 -12.43
N ASP A 145 0.21 7.51 -11.56
CA ASP A 145 -0.77 8.08 -10.62
C ASP A 145 -0.16 9.05 -9.59
N ALA A 146 1.17 9.02 -9.38
CA ALA A 146 1.92 9.99 -8.59
C ALA A 146 2.74 10.98 -9.45
N SER A 147 3.21 10.56 -10.63
CA SER A 147 4.13 11.35 -11.46
C SER A 147 3.42 12.39 -12.33
N ASP A 148 2.33 12.00 -13.00
CA ASP A 148 1.61 12.83 -13.99
C ASP A 148 0.34 13.46 -13.37
N TYR A 149 -0.41 12.70 -12.57
CA TYR A 149 -1.78 13.06 -12.15
C TYR A 149 -1.88 13.76 -10.78
N GLY A 150 -1.21 14.91 -10.65
CA GLY A 150 -1.31 15.83 -9.50
C GLY A 150 -2.00 17.16 -9.82
N LYS A 151 -2.93 17.17 -10.79
CA LYS A 151 -3.45 18.35 -11.51
C LYS A 151 -4.16 19.42 -10.65
N GLU A 152 -4.47 19.15 -9.39
CA GLU A 152 -5.20 20.08 -8.50
C GLU A 152 -4.30 20.89 -7.57
N SER A 153 -2.99 20.84 -7.80
CA SER A 153 -2.05 21.67 -7.09
C SER A 153 -2.05 23.10 -7.64
N VAL A 154 -2.10 24.09 -6.74
CA VAL A 154 -2.02 25.52 -7.06
C VAL A 154 -0.57 25.93 -7.40
N SER A 155 0.40 25.03 -7.27
CA SER A 155 1.80 25.38 -7.50
C SER A 155 2.07 25.58 -9.00
N GLN A 156 2.81 26.65 -9.34
CA GLN A 156 3.26 26.88 -10.72
C GLN A 156 4.08 25.72 -11.28
N GLU A 157 4.79 24.99 -10.42
CA GLU A 157 5.60 23.84 -10.82
C GLU A 157 4.73 22.67 -11.31
N ASP A 158 3.61 22.41 -10.64
CA ASP A 158 2.72 21.31 -11.03
C ASP A 158 2.00 21.62 -12.35
N VAL A 159 1.63 22.89 -12.59
CA VAL A 159 1.08 23.35 -13.88
C VAL A 159 2.10 23.17 -15.01
N LYS A 160 3.34 23.61 -14.81
CA LYS A 160 4.42 23.43 -15.80
C LYS A 160 4.71 21.96 -16.06
N ARG A 161 4.72 21.14 -15.00
CA ARG A 161 4.91 19.68 -15.12
C ARG A 161 3.79 19.05 -15.95
N ALA A 162 2.53 19.40 -15.69
CA ALA A 162 1.38 18.88 -16.42
C ALA A 162 1.42 19.27 -17.92
N LEU A 163 1.76 20.53 -18.22
CA LEU A 163 1.97 20.98 -19.60
C LEU A 163 3.09 20.21 -20.30
N ALA A 164 4.21 19.97 -19.61
CA ALA A 164 5.32 19.20 -20.16
C ALA A 164 4.92 17.74 -20.45
N PHE A 165 4.14 17.10 -19.57
CA PHE A 165 3.60 15.76 -19.83
C PHE A 165 2.65 15.74 -21.04
N ASP A 166 1.77 16.73 -21.20
CA ASP A 166 0.87 16.82 -22.36
C ASP A 166 1.66 16.89 -23.67
N ILE A 167 2.72 17.70 -23.72
CA ILE A 167 3.61 17.82 -24.88
C ILE A 167 4.35 16.50 -25.15
N LEU A 168 4.88 15.84 -24.11
CA LEU A 168 5.59 14.58 -24.24
C LEU A 168 4.65 13.46 -24.75
N LYS A 169 3.44 13.35 -24.21
CA LYS A 169 2.47 12.34 -24.63
C LYS A 169 2.06 12.53 -26.09
N LYS A 170 1.78 13.77 -26.51
CA LYS A 170 1.41 14.11 -27.89
C LYS A 170 2.54 13.90 -28.91
N SER A 171 3.80 14.04 -28.48
CA SER A 171 4.97 13.85 -29.33
C SER A 171 5.52 12.42 -29.32
N SER A 172 5.05 11.57 -28.40
CA SER A 172 5.51 10.18 -28.28
C SER A 172 4.88 9.28 -29.34
N TYR A 173 5.65 8.30 -29.83
CA TYR A 173 5.13 7.24 -30.67
C TYR A 173 4.09 6.38 -29.94
N ARG A 174 4.37 6.05 -28.67
CA ARG A 174 3.49 5.32 -27.75
C ARG A 174 3.73 5.83 -26.33
N THR A 175 2.69 5.88 -25.51
CA THR A 175 2.81 6.20 -24.08
C THR A 175 2.33 5.01 -23.23
N PHE A 176 3.09 4.69 -22.18
CA PHE A 176 2.74 3.71 -21.16
C PHE A 176 2.68 4.37 -19.79
N CYS A 177 1.48 4.49 -19.23
CA CYS A 177 1.24 4.93 -17.87
C CYS A 177 1.23 3.71 -16.95
N VAL A 178 2.29 3.52 -16.15
CA VAL A 178 2.49 2.32 -15.34
C VAL A 178 2.23 2.61 -13.86
N SER A 179 1.33 1.87 -13.22
CA SER A 179 1.09 1.99 -11.77
C SER A 179 0.52 0.70 -11.17
N ALA A 180 0.56 0.58 -9.83
CA ALA A 180 -0.21 -0.44 -9.12
C ALA A 180 -1.69 -0.06 -8.95
N THR A 181 -1.99 1.23 -8.99
CA THR A 181 -3.29 1.84 -8.70
C THR A 181 -3.60 2.80 -9.83
N LEU A 182 -4.26 2.28 -10.87
CA LEU A 182 -4.40 2.92 -12.17
C LEU A 182 -5.68 3.75 -12.29
N MET A 183 -6.65 3.59 -11.37
CA MET A 183 -7.94 4.30 -11.42
C MET A 183 -7.81 5.81 -11.67
N GLY A 184 -6.90 6.48 -10.95
CA GLY A 184 -6.65 7.91 -11.12
C GLY A 184 -6.06 8.28 -12.49
N VAL A 185 -5.24 7.41 -13.08
CA VAL A 185 -4.70 7.58 -14.44
C VAL A 185 -5.83 7.47 -15.46
N VAL A 186 -6.63 6.40 -15.38
CA VAL A 186 -7.72 6.12 -16.31
C VAL A 186 -8.72 7.27 -16.36
N LEU A 187 -9.17 7.74 -15.20
CA LEU A 187 -10.15 8.84 -15.12
C LEU A 187 -9.63 10.16 -15.70
N ASN A 188 -8.32 10.34 -15.79
CA ASN A 188 -7.68 11.57 -16.24
C ASN A 188 -7.11 11.50 -17.67
N GLU A 189 -7.16 10.33 -18.33
CA GLU A 189 -6.69 10.11 -19.70
C GLU A 189 -7.87 9.78 -20.64
N PRO A 190 -8.52 10.80 -21.22
CA PRO A 190 -9.75 10.62 -22.00
C PRO A 190 -9.55 9.88 -23.33
N THR A 191 -8.30 9.73 -23.79
CA THR A 191 -7.98 9.03 -25.04
C THR A 191 -7.69 7.53 -24.84
N MET A 192 -7.54 7.06 -23.60
CA MET A 192 -7.28 5.66 -23.30
C MET A 192 -8.54 4.82 -23.56
N ARG A 193 -8.44 3.78 -24.40
CA ARG A 193 -9.56 2.87 -24.74
C ARG A 193 -9.50 1.58 -23.92
N ALA A 194 -10.55 0.76 -24.02
CA ALA A 194 -10.60 -0.56 -23.39
C ALA A 194 -9.38 -1.45 -23.69
N ASN A 195 -8.98 -1.53 -24.97
CA ASN A 195 -7.85 -2.35 -25.41
C ASN A 195 -6.47 -1.78 -25.04
N ASP A 196 -6.44 -0.57 -24.48
CA ASP A 196 -5.23 0.09 -24.01
C ASP A 196 -4.88 -0.26 -22.56
N LEU A 197 -5.74 -1.01 -21.86
CA LEU A 197 -5.48 -1.51 -20.51
C LEU A 197 -4.70 -2.83 -20.55
N ILE A 198 -3.45 -2.80 -20.08
CA ILE A 198 -2.57 -3.96 -19.95
C ILE A 198 -2.49 -4.38 -18.48
N ARG A 199 -2.89 -5.62 -18.17
CA ARG A 199 -2.75 -6.22 -16.84
C ARG A 199 -1.59 -7.21 -16.83
N LEU A 200 -0.51 -6.90 -16.10
CA LEU A 200 0.61 -7.83 -15.97
C LEU A 200 0.27 -8.90 -14.94
N ILE A 201 0.42 -10.16 -15.36
CA ILE A 201 0.24 -11.33 -14.51
C ILE A 201 1.43 -11.42 -13.54
N PRO A 202 1.21 -11.42 -12.22
CA PRO A 202 2.28 -11.66 -11.25
C PRO A 202 2.96 -13.01 -11.48
N PRO A 203 4.25 -13.15 -11.16
CA PRO A 203 4.91 -14.45 -11.24
C PRO A 203 4.28 -15.45 -10.26
N LYS A 204 4.36 -16.76 -10.55
CA LYS A 204 3.72 -17.82 -9.75
C LYS A 204 4.14 -17.84 -8.28
N ASP A 205 5.32 -17.31 -7.96
CA ASP A 205 5.88 -17.22 -6.61
C ASP A 205 5.56 -15.88 -5.90
N TYR A 206 4.73 -15.03 -6.50
CA TYR A 206 4.25 -13.80 -5.89
C TYR A 206 3.21 -14.12 -4.81
N ARG A 207 3.38 -13.48 -3.65
CA ARG A 207 2.40 -13.47 -2.55
C ARG A 207 1.80 -12.07 -2.48
N GLY A 208 0.47 -12.01 -2.48
CA GLY A 208 -0.28 -10.78 -2.68
C GLY A 208 -1.37 -10.56 -1.65
N PHE A 209 -2.32 -9.69 -2.01
CA PHE A 209 -3.44 -9.34 -1.14
C PHE A 209 -4.27 -10.55 -0.70
N SER A 210 -4.48 -11.53 -1.58
CA SER A 210 -5.21 -12.77 -1.27
C SER A 210 -4.59 -13.56 -0.11
N ASP A 211 -3.27 -13.52 0.03
CA ASP A 211 -2.57 -14.19 1.14
C ASP A 211 -2.74 -13.45 2.47
N ILE A 212 -2.85 -12.12 2.39
CA ILE A 212 -3.06 -11.24 3.54
C ILE A 212 -4.50 -11.33 4.02
N SER A 213 -5.48 -11.38 3.11
CA SER A 213 -6.90 -11.46 3.48
C SER A 213 -7.24 -12.65 4.37
N SER A 214 -6.55 -13.78 4.18
CA SER A 214 -6.75 -14.98 5.00
C SER A 214 -6.09 -14.90 6.38
N ASN A 215 -5.22 -13.91 6.62
CA ASN A 215 -4.39 -13.79 7.82
C ASN A 215 -4.42 -12.36 8.41
N MET A 216 -5.49 -11.63 8.11
CA MET A 216 -5.75 -10.31 8.68
C MET A 216 -6.05 -10.42 10.18
N LYS A 217 -5.44 -9.55 10.99
CA LYS A 217 -5.65 -9.47 12.44
C LYS A 217 -6.21 -8.09 12.81
N ILE A 218 -7.46 -8.07 13.27
CA ILE A 218 -8.14 -6.84 13.64
C ILE A 218 -7.62 -6.34 14.99
N LEU A 219 -7.19 -5.08 15.03
CA LEU A 219 -6.82 -4.40 16.28
C LEU A 219 -8.04 -4.19 17.16
N LYS A 220 -7.90 -4.46 18.47
CA LYS A 220 -8.99 -4.35 19.46
C LYS A 220 -9.52 -2.93 19.57
N PHE A 221 -8.63 -1.93 19.60
CA PHE A 221 -8.98 -0.53 19.73
C PHE A 221 -8.79 0.20 18.40
N SER A 222 -9.75 1.06 18.06
CA SER A 222 -9.65 1.91 16.87
C SER A 222 -8.62 3.02 17.07
N VAL A 223 -7.54 2.96 16.31
CA VAL A 223 -6.41 3.89 16.37
C VAL A 223 -6.03 4.37 14.97
N ASN A 224 -5.49 5.59 14.88
CA ASN A 224 -5.06 6.20 13.62
C ASN A 224 -3.60 6.61 13.71
N GLY A 225 -2.93 6.67 12.57
CA GLY A 225 -1.55 7.15 12.49
C GLY A 225 -1.43 8.59 12.96
N PHE A 226 -0.45 8.84 13.83
CA PHE A 226 -0.28 10.14 14.47
C PHE A 226 0.86 10.95 13.82
N ASN A 227 0.63 12.26 13.67
CA ASN A 227 1.53 13.17 12.94
C ASN A 227 2.27 14.18 13.83
N ARG A 228 2.14 14.11 15.17
CA ARG A 228 2.89 15.01 16.08
C ARG A 228 3.85 14.20 16.95
N ALA A 229 4.93 14.86 17.37
CA ALA A 229 5.91 14.31 18.31
C ALA A 229 5.25 13.90 19.63
N ARG A 230 5.56 12.70 20.13
CA ARG A 230 5.15 12.19 21.43
C ARG A 230 6.26 11.33 22.02
N THR A 231 6.41 11.37 23.34
CA THR A 231 7.23 10.42 24.09
C THR A 231 6.65 9.01 23.98
N TRP A 232 7.47 7.99 24.27
CA TRP A 232 7.06 6.59 24.30
C TRP A 232 5.78 6.33 25.12
N ASP A 233 5.71 6.82 26.36
CA ASP A 233 4.53 6.59 27.23
C ASP A 233 3.25 7.16 26.62
N LYS A 234 3.33 8.36 26.02
CA LYS A 234 2.21 9.00 25.33
C LYS A 234 1.81 8.29 24.04
N TRP A 235 2.72 7.49 23.47
CA TRP A 235 2.42 6.61 22.33
C TRP A 235 1.64 5.38 22.77
N ILE A 236 2.05 4.74 23.87
CA ILE A 236 1.34 3.58 24.42
C ILE A 236 -0.05 3.96 24.95
N GLU A 237 -0.19 5.13 25.58
CA GLU A 237 -1.48 5.65 26.00
C GLU A 237 -2.42 5.90 24.80
N TYR A 238 -1.87 6.43 23.71
CA TYR A 238 -2.63 6.76 22.51
C TYR A 238 -3.01 5.54 21.67
N ASP A 239 -2.09 4.62 21.50
CA ASP A 239 -2.31 3.34 20.82
C ASP A 239 -2.25 2.20 21.84
N PRO A 240 -3.37 1.93 22.55
CA PRO A 240 -3.42 0.88 23.56
C PRO A 240 -3.26 -0.54 22.98
N ASN A 241 -3.21 -0.70 21.65
CA ASN A 241 -2.89 -1.99 21.03
C ASN A 241 -1.37 -2.21 20.90
N LEU A 242 -0.57 -1.14 20.88
CA LEU A 242 0.83 -1.21 20.47
C LEU A 242 1.68 -2.03 21.45
N LEU A 243 1.66 -1.70 22.76
CA LEU A 243 2.44 -2.44 23.75
C LEU A 243 2.00 -3.91 23.88
N PRO A 244 0.69 -4.24 23.95
CA PRO A 244 0.24 -5.64 23.90
C PRO A 244 0.74 -6.40 22.67
N PHE A 245 0.62 -5.79 21.48
CA PHE A 245 1.11 -6.37 20.24
C PHE A 245 2.62 -6.64 20.29
N LEU A 246 3.42 -5.65 20.73
CA LEU A 246 4.88 -5.78 20.83
C LEU A 246 5.29 -6.85 21.85
N THR A 247 4.56 -6.94 22.96
CA THR A 247 4.78 -7.95 24.01
C THR A 247 4.52 -9.35 23.47
N GLU A 248 3.40 -9.56 22.79
CA GLU A 248 3.08 -10.83 22.10
C GLU A 248 4.14 -11.14 21.05
N PHE A 249 4.48 -10.17 20.19
CA PHE A 249 5.49 -10.33 19.14
C PHE A 249 6.85 -10.73 19.72
N SER A 250 7.26 -10.18 20.87
CA SER A 250 8.53 -10.51 21.54
C SER A 250 8.64 -11.98 21.96
N GLN A 251 7.51 -12.68 22.04
CA GLN A 251 7.42 -14.08 22.47
C GLN A 251 7.25 -15.04 21.28
N ARG A 252 6.89 -14.55 20.10
CA ARG A 252 6.66 -15.39 18.91
C ARG A 252 7.91 -16.18 18.54
N GLU A 253 7.67 -17.40 18.08
CA GLU A 253 8.70 -18.29 17.52
C GLU A 253 8.96 -17.98 16.05
N SER A 254 10.10 -18.44 15.54
CA SER A 254 10.46 -18.27 14.13
C SER A 254 9.51 -19.08 13.22
N HIS A 255 9.25 -18.58 12.03
CA HIS A 255 8.50 -19.33 11.03
C HIS A 255 9.34 -20.51 10.52
N VAL A 256 8.72 -21.68 10.42
CA VAL A 256 9.29 -22.81 9.69
C VAL A 256 8.86 -22.69 8.22
N ILE A 257 9.81 -22.46 7.33
CA ILE A 257 9.58 -22.36 5.88
C ILE A 257 10.18 -23.56 5.16
N GLY A 258 9.68 -23.86 3.95
CA GLY A 258 10.18 -24.99 3.15
C GLY A 258 9.50 -26.35 3.43
N ALA A 259 8.43 -26.36 4.23
CA ALA A 259 7.63 -27.57 4.48
C ALA A 259 7.15 -28.19 3.15
N GLY A 260 7.37 -29.50 2.99
CA GLY A 260 7.06 -30.26 1.78
C GLY A 260 8.16 -30.28 0.70
N GLN A 261 9.33 -29.65 0.94
CA GLN A 261 10.51 -29.81 0.11
C GLN A 261 11.55 -30.65 0.85
N LEU A 262 11.93 -31.82 0.30
CA LEU A 262 12.96 -32.68 0.89
C LEU A 262 14.24 -31.86 1.18
N ASN A 263 14.71 -31.89 2.43
CA ASN A 263 15.94 -31.26 2.92
C ASN A 263 16.01 -29.73 2.74
N LYS A 264 14.88 -29.00 2.88
CA LYS A 264 14.84 -27.53 2.75
C LYS A 264 14.06 -26.80 3.85
N LEU A 265 13.79 -27.46 4.98
CA LEU A 265 13.20 -26.77 6.14
C LEU A 265 14.20 -25.73 6.64
N LYS A 266 13.76 -24.47 6.77
CA LYS A 266 14.58 -23.38 7.30
C LYS A 266 13.78 -22.57 8.30
N LEU A 267 14.45 -22.06 9.32
CA LEU A 267 13.86 -21.04 10.18
C LEU A 267 13.95 -19.66 9.51
N HIS A 268 12.85 -18.93 9.58
CA HIS A 268 12.73 -17.55 9.12
C HIS A 268 12.28 -16.69 10.31
N PRO A 269 12.98 -15.58 10.62
CA PRO A 269 12.65 -14.79 11.79
C PRO A 269 11.31 -14.09 11.62
N GLN A 270 10.66 -13.79 12.74
CA GLN A 270 9.56 -12.85 12.78
C GLN A 270 10.10 -11.46 12.40
N ILE A 271 9.70 -10.95 11.24
CA ILE A 271 10.04 -9.58 10.81
C ILE A 271 8.73 -8.79 10.68
N CYS A 272 8.60 -7.74 11.49
CA CYS A 272 7.43 -6.88 11.50
C CYS A 272 7.78 -5.47 10.99
N LEU A 273 6.99 -4.97 10.05
CA LEU A 273 6.99 -3.57 9.65
C LEU A 273 6.00 -2.79 10.50
N LEU A 274 6.52 -1.93 11.39
CA LEU A 274 5.73 -1.03 12.21
C LEU A 274 5.56 0.30 11.45
N ASN A 275 4.35 0.57 10.95
CA ASN A 275 4.02 1.79 10.20
C ASN A 275 2.88 2.54 10.89
N VAL A 276 3.26 3.37 11.87
CA VAL A 276 2.35 4.01 12.83
C VAL A 276 2.48 5.54 12.89
N THR A 277 3.55 6.11 12.32
CA THR A 277 3.78 7.56 12.33
C THR A 277 4.48 8.06 11.07
N MET A 278 4.24 9.33 10.76
CA MET A 278 4.93 10.06 9.69
C MET A 278 5.90 11.13 10.22
N SER A 279 5.92 11.40 11.52
CA SER A 279 6.84 12.37 12.17
C SER A 279 8.18 11.69 12.45
N MET A 280 9.28 12.35 12.09
CA MET A 280 10.63 11.82 12.34
C MET A 280 10.95 11.80 13.85
N GLU A 281 10.45 12.77 14.60
CA GLU A 281 10.64 12.86 16.06
C GLU A 281 9.95 11.68 16.75
N SER A 282 8.67 11.45 16.47
CA SER A 282 7.94 10.29 17.00
C SER A 282 8.58 8.96 16.61
N HIS A 283 9.22 8.93 15.44
CA HIS A 283 9.93 7.76 14.96
C HIS A 283 11.09 7.38 15.86
N ASN A 284 11.87 8.37 16.30
CA ASN A 284 12.99 8.16 17.22
C ASN A 284 12.49 7.71 18.59
N GLU A 285 11.41 8.32 19.07
CA GLU A 285 10.78 7.97 20.36
C GLU A 285 10.27 6.53 20.38
N ILE A 286 9.68 6.03 19.29
CA ILE A 286 9.25 4.63 19.20
C ILE A 286 10.46 3.70 19.16
N VAL A 287 11.50 4.02 18.39
CA VAL A 287 12.71 3.17 18.31
C VAL A 287 13.38 3.07 19.67
N ASN A 288 13.59 4.21 20.35
CA ASN A 288 14.18 4.25 21.68
C ASN A 288 13.28 3.57 22.70
N GLY A 289 11.97 3.85 22.68
CA GLY A 289 11.00 3.24 23.58
C GLY A 289 11.00 1.72 23.54
N ILE A 290 11.03 1.11 22.35
CA ILE A 290 11.11 -0.35 22.22
C ILE A 290 12.48 -0.88 22.69
N ALA A 291 13.57 -0.17 22.38
CA ALA A 291 14.92 -0.58 22.75
C ALA A 291 15.21 -0.47 24.26
N ASP A 292 14.65 0.54 24.92
CA ASP A 292 14.85 0.84 26.34
C ASP A 292 13.86 0.10 27.25
N ASP A 293 12.73 -0.38 26.71
CA ASP A 293 11.78 -1.19 27.45
C ASP A 293 12.41 -2.52 27.90
N LYS A 294 12.43 -2.78 29.21
CA LYS A 294 13.09 -3.94 29.82
C LYS A 294 12.57 -5.28 29.27
N SER A 295 11.29 -5.35 28.93
CA SER A 295 10.63 -6.57 28.46
C SER A 295 10.82 -6.82 26.96
N LEU A 296 11.06 -5.76 26.18
CA LEU A 296 11.17 -5.79 24.72
C LEU A 296 12.62 -5.70 24.23
N GLY A 297 13.39 -4.75 24.74
CA GLY A 297 14.74 -4.40 24.28
C GLY A 297 15.78 -5.50 24.45
N SER A 298 15.54 -6.45 25.35
CA SER A 298 16.37 -7.65 25.52
C SER A 298 16.04 -8.78 24.54
N LYS A 299 14.91 -8.69 23.82
CA LYS A 299 14.37 -9.78 22.99
C LYS A 299 14.22 -9.42 21.51
N ILE A 300 14.12 -8.13 21.18
CA ILE A 300 13.79 -7.64 19.84
C ILE A 300 14.96 -6.85 19.25
N VAL A 301 15.31 -7.16 18.00
CA VAL A 301 16.13 -6.27 17.17
C VAL A 301 15.23 -5.15 16.63
N VAL A 302 15.59 -3.90 16.89
CA VAL A 302 14.81 -2.73 16.43
C VAL A 302 15.59 -2.00 15.36
N ILE A 303 14.97 -1.75 14.22
CA ILE A 303 15.57 -1.01 13.10
C ILE A 303 14.69 0.20 12.80
N GLY A 304 15.24 1.41 12.98
CA GLY A 304 14.58 2.64 12.56
C GLY A 304 15.00 3.02 11.14
N LEU A 305 14.04 3.33 10.27
CA LEU A 305 14.29 3.83 8.90
C LEU A 305 13.49 5.11 8.63
N ASN A 306 14.19 6.25 8.58
CA ASN A 306 13.58 7.56 8.33
C ASN A 306 14.45 8.46 7.42
N GLY A 307 14.06 9.72 7.26
CA GLY A 307 14.77 10.68 6.40
C GLY A 307 16.19 11.02 6.87
N ASN A 308 16.52 10.71 8.12
CA ASN A 308 17.85 10.86 8.71
C ASN A 308 18.71 9.59 8.56
N GLY A 309 18.23 8.56 7.88
CA GLY A 309 18.96 7.34 7.59
C GLY A 309 18.45 6.16 8.40
N ILE A 310 19.38 5.34 8.91
CA ILE A 310 19.06 4.09 9.61
C ILE A 310 19.59 4.12 11.03
N SER A 311 18.79 3.69 11.99
CA SER A 311 19.20 3.37 13.36
C SER A 311 18.95 1.89 13.64
N MET A 312 19.71 1.33 14.58
CA MET A 312 19.63 -0.09 14.92
C MET A 312 19.84 -0.27 16.41
N HIS A 313 19.08 -1.18 17.01
CA HIS A 313 19.29 -1.74 18.33
C HIS A 313 19.37 -3.25 18.18
N ILE A 314 20.45 -3.85 18.66
CA ILE A 314 20.62 -5.31 18.70
C ILE A 314 20.80 -5.69 20.17
N PRO A 315 19.96 -6.58 20.73
CA PRO A 315 20.06 -6.98 22.13
C PRO A 315 21.47 -7.43 22.51
N GLY A 316 22.02 -6.85 23.57
CA GLY A 316 23.36 -7.16 24.10
C GLY A 316 24.53 -6.47 23.39
N GLU A 317 24.32 -5.77 22.27
CA GLU A 317 25.39 -5.14 21.50
C GLU A 317 25.55 -3.65 21.86
N LYS A 318 26.74 -3.26 22.35
CA LYS A 318 27.04 -1.84 22.68
C LYS A 318 27.47 -1.01 21.47
N ILE A 319 28.13 -1.64 20.49
CA ILE A 319 28.58 -1.02 19.24
C ILE A 319 28.40 -2.07 18.14
N ILE A 320 27.69 -1.71 17.08
CA ILE A 320 27.44 -2.62 15.97
C ILE A 320 28.50 -2.35 14.89
N LYS A 321 29.36 -3.33 14.63
CA LYS A 321 30.38 -3.28 13.58
C LYS A 321 29.81 -3.81 12.27
N PHE A 322 29.54 -2.91 11.33
CA PHE A 322 28.92 -3.22 10.05
C PHE A 322 29.95 -3.16 8.92
N ARG A 323 30.31 -4.30 8.31
CA ARG A 323 31.21 -4.30 7.14
C ARG A 323 30.44 -3.82 5.90
N LEU A 324 30.94 -2.78 5.23
CA LEU A 324 30.35 -2.31 3.98
C LEU A 324 30.88 -3.18 2.84
N GLU A 325 30.09 -4.08 2.27
CA GLU A 325 30.58 -5.08 1.28
C GLU A 325 31.38 -4.53 0.07
N GLU A 326 31.19 -3.26 -0.32
CA GLU A 326 31.96 -2.63 -1.40
C GLU A 326 33.36 -2.17 -0.96
N THR A 327 33.66 -2.23 0.33
CA THR A 327 34.93 -1.81 0.93
C THR A 327 35.37 -2.79 2.03
N GLU A 328 36.65 -2.75 2.40
CA GLU A 328 37.10 -3.45 3.61
C GLU A 328 36.81 -2.63 4.89
N GLU A 329 36.12 -1.50 4.75
CA GLU A 329 35.82 -0.60 5.84
C GLU A 329 34.65 -1.11 6.69
N PHE A 330 34.79 -0.90 8.01
CA PHE A 330 33.72 -1.12 8.97
C PHE A 330 33.07 0.21 9.32
N LEU A 331 31.74 0.25 9.19
CA LEU A 331 30.91 1.30 9.75
C LEU A 331 30.57 0.93 11.20
N LEU A 332 30.97 1.78 12.14
CA LEU A 332 30.57 1.66 13.53
C LEU A 332 29.22 2.36 13.72
N VAL A 333 28.21 1.61 14.14
CA VAL A 333 26.87 2.12 14.41
C VAL A 333 26.63 2.09 15.92
N THR A 334 26.42 3.26 16.51
CA THR A 334 25.96 3.38 17.91
C THR A 334 24.49 2.96 17.99
N PRO A 335 24.09 2.11 18.95
CA PRO A 335 22.71 1.71 19.13
C PRO A 335 21.75 2.90 19.17
N CYS A 336 20.59 2.75 18.53
CA CYS A 336 19.52 3.75 18.43
C CYS A 336 19.89 5.10 17.80
N LYS A 337 21.15 5.30 17.38
CA LYS A 337 21.58 6.54 16.71
C LYS A 337 21.45 6.40 15.20
N PHE A 338 20.72 7.33 14.58
CA PHE A 338 20.56 7.37 13.13
C PHE A 338 21.88 7.73 12.44
N THR A 339 22.28 6.91 11.46
CA THR A 339 23.40 7.19 10.56
C THR A 339 22.93 7.55 9.15
N LYS A 340 23.44 8.68 8.63
CA LYS A 340 23.18 9.18 7.27
C LYS A 340 24.06 8.52 6.20
N ASN A 341 24.73 7.42 6.53
CA ASN A 341 25.59 6.74 5.56
C ASN A 341 24.74 6.14 4.43
N LYS A 342 24.83 6.74 3.23
CA LYS A 342 24.06 6.35 2.03
C LYS A 342 24.34 4.92 1.56
N ARG A 343 25.46 4.30 1.97
CA ARG A 343 25.79 2.90 1.66
C ARG A 343 25.04 1.91 2.57
N LEU A 344 24.58 2.36 3.73
CA LEU A 344 23.75 1.56 4.63
C LEU A 344 22.30 1.61 4.14
N THR A 345 21.76 0.44 3.78
CA THR A 345 20.37 0.28 3.34
C THR A 345 19.70 -0.76 4.22
N ILE A 346 18.36 -0.75 4.30
CA ILE A 346 17.62 -1.76 5.07
C ILE A 346 17.97 -3.19 4.62
N SER A 347 18.16 -3.40 3.31
CA SER A 347 18.59 -4.69 2.79
C SER A 347 20.00 -5.09 3.23
N SER A 348 20.92 -4.14 3.36
CA SER A 348 22.25 -4.38 3.95
C SER A 348 22.12 -4.80 5.41
N VAL A 349 21.27 -4.13 6.19
CA VAL A 349 21.06 -4.44 7.62
C VAL A 349 20.44 -5.82 7.81
N LEU A 350 19.39 -6.15 7.05
CA LEU A 350 18.78 -7.47 7.10
C LEU A 350 19.73 -8.56 6.62
N GLN A 351 20.58 -8.30 5.63
CA GLN A 351 21.62 -9.24 5.21
C GLN A 351 22.65 -9.49 6.32
N TYR A 352 23.05 -8.45 7.05
CA TYR A 352 23.94 -8.58 8.19
C TYR A 352 23.32 -9.45 9.30
N ILE A 353 22.06 -9.21 9.66
CA ILE A 353 21.35 -10.04 10.66
C ILE A 353 21.18 -11.48 10.16
N TYR A 354 20.90 -11.68 8.87
CA TYR A 354 20.88 -13.00 8.26
C TYR A 354 22.23 -13.70 8.41
N ASN A 355 23.34 -13.01 8.10
CA ASN A 355 24.67 -13.58 8.24
C ASN A 355 24.96 -13.94 9.71
N LEU A 356 24.65 -13.06 10.67
CA LEU A 356 24.83 -13.35 12.11
C LEU A 356 24.04 -14.59 12.57
N ASN A 357 22.83 -14.79 12.05
CA ASN A 357 22.04 -15.98 12.37
C ASN A 357 22.63 -17.27 11.79
N ASN A 358 23.32 -17.20 10.64
CA ASN A 358 23.93 -18.37 9.99
C ASN A 358 25.37 -18.65 10.45
N SER A 359 26.08 -17.67 10.99
CA SER A 359 27.45 -17.85 11.50
C SER A 359 27.52 -18.58 12.85
N GLY A 360 26.38 -18.81 13.51
CA GLY A 360 26.30 -19.11 14.93
C GLY A 360 26.16 -20.57 15.35
N ASN A 361 26.12 -21.57 14.44
CA ASN A 361 25.91 -22.96 14.87
C ASN A 361 26.44 -24.03 13.89
N PRO A 362 27.76 -24.30 13.88
CA PRO A 362 28.34 -25.39 13.09
C PRO A 362 28.15 -26.80 13.70
N ASP A 363 27.75 -26.93 14.97
CA ASP A 363 27.85 -28.19 15.73
C ASP A 363 26.52 -28.93 15.99
N HIS A 364 25.40 -28.47 15.42
CA HIS A 364 24.10 -29.15 15.54
C HIS A 364 23.55 -29.49 14.15
N GLU A 365 23.90 -30.69 13.65
CA GLU A 365 23.46 -31.19 12.34
C GLU A 365 21.96 -31.57 12.28
N ASP A 366 21.32 -31.83 13.42
CA ASP A 366 19.98 -32.47 13.43
C ASP A 366 18.80 -31.50 13.54
N ILE A 367 19.02 -30.22 13.87
CA ILE A 367 18.09 -29.11 13.63
C ILE A 367 18.93 -27.89 13.27
N GLU A 368 18.99 -27.56 11.97
CA GLU A 368 19.53 -26.29 11.48
C GLU A 368 18.96 -25.10 12.30
N ASN A 369 19.80 -24.55 13.18
CA ASN A 369 19.83 -23.15 13.64
C ASN A 369 18.62 -22.61 14.42
N THR A 370 18.68 -22.62 15.76
CA THR A 370 17.98 -21.59 16.54
C THR A 370 18.50 -20.21 16.12
N LEU A 371 17.66 -19.38 15.48
CA LEU A 371 18.10 -18.05 15.07
C LEU A 371 18.48 -17.26 16.33
N ARG A 372 19.68 -16.67 16.36
CA ARG A 372 20.13 -15.77 17.44
C ARG A 372 19.19 -14.57 17.58
N PHE A 373 18.70 -14.05 16.46
CA PHE A 373 17.79 -12.92 16.40
C PHE A 373 16.49 -13.32 15.71
N GLN A 374 15.57 -13.87 16.49
CA GLN A 374 14.29 -14.40 16.00
C GLN A 374 13.25 -13.32 15.72
N ARG A 375 13.35 -12.16 16.39
CA ARG A 375 12.33 -11.09 16.34
C ARG A 375 12.97 -9.79 15.90
N ILE A 376 12.48 -9.25 14.79
CA ILE A 376 12.98 -8.03 14.16
C ILE A 376 11.80 -7.10 13.93
N ILE A 377 11.88 -5.88 14.46
CA ILE A 377 10.92 -4.82 14.19
C ILE A 377 11.61 -3.75 13.36
N VAL A 378 10.99 -3.42 12.23
CA VAL A 378 11.38 -2.31 11.38
C VAL A 378 10.37 -1.19 11.59
N VAL A 379 10.77 -0.17 12.34
CA VAL A 379 9.97 1.03 12.52
C VAL A 379 10.18 1.91 11.30
N SER A 380 9.12 2.10 10.52
CA SER A 380 9.15 2.88 9.29
C SER A 380 8.11 3.99 9.29
N GLY A 381 8.49 5.10 8.68
CA GLY A 381 7.65 6.27 8.53
C GLY A 381 7.38 6.45 7.04
N LYS A 382 7.44 7.70 6.56
CA LYS A 382 7.22 7.98 5.12
C LYS A 382 8.23 7.27 4.20
N CYS A 383 9.40 6.89 4.70
CA CYS A 383 10.47 6.31 3.89
C CYS A 383 10.09 4.97 3.25
N VAL A 384 9.49 4.06 4.01
CA VAL A 384 9.06 2.76 3.45
C VAL A 384 7.82 2.91 2.58
N GLY A 385 7.02 3.96 2.76
CA GLY A 385 5.93 4.30 1.83
C GLY A 385 6.39 4.47 0.36
N ARG A 386 7.67 4.74 0.10
CA ARG A 386 8.21 5.11 -1.24
C ARG A 386 9.08 4.04 -1.91
N GLY A 387 8.56 2.84 -2.14
CA GLY A 387 9.21 1.83 -2.99
C GLY A 387 10.38 1.07 -2.37
N ILE A 388 10.55 1.14 -1.04
CA ILE A 388 11.57 0.37 -0.31
C ILE A 388 10.97 -0.97 0.11
N SER A 389 11.52 -2.08 -0.39
CA SER A 389 11.18 -3.43 0.10
C SER A 389 11.98 -3.76 1.36
N VAL A 390 11.33 -4.31 2.37
CA VAL A 390 11.97 -4.77 3.62
C VAL A 390 12.39 -6.23 3.41
N VAL A 391 13.51 -6.40 2.71
CA VAL A 391 14.08 -7.70 2.32
C VAL A 391 15.60 -7.69 2.48
N SER A 392 16.22 -8.83 2.79
CA SER A 392 17.68 -9.00 2.67
C SER A 392 18.11 -8.93 1.20
N ARG A 393 19.41 -8.69 0.95
CA ARG A 393 19.95 -8.56 -0.42
C ARG A 393 19.76 -9.81 -1.26
N ASP A 394 19.81 -10.98 -0.62
CA ASP A 394 19.58 -12.28 -1.24
C ASP A 394 18.10 -12.70 -1.29
N TYR A 395 17.20 -11.87 -0.75
CA TYR A 395 15.76 -12.13 -0.63
C TYR A 395 15.40 -13.36 0.22
N ASN A 396 16.32 -13.86 1.05
CA ASN A 396 16.03 -14.93 2.01
C ASN A 396 15.20 -14.42 3.20
N TYR A 397 15.43 -13.19 3.64
CA TYR A 397 14.57 -12.49 4.57
C TYR A 397 13.65 -11.55 3.82
N HIS A 398 12.39 -11.55 4.23
CA HIS A 398 11.28 -10.72 3.75
C HIS A 398 10.41 -10.43 4.97
N CYS A 399 9.68 -9.32 4.97
CA CYS A 399 8.80 -8.92 6.08
C CYS A 399 7.42 -9.62 5.99
N PRO A 400 7.13 -10.66 6.79
CA PRO A 400 5.81 -11.30 6.79
C PRO A 400 4.75 -10.50 7.52
N THR A 401 5.10 -9.72 8.54
CA THR A 401 4.13 -9.07 9.42
C THR A 401 4.15 -7.56 9.24
N MET A 402 3.00 -6.90 9.31
CA MET A 402 2.90 -5.45 9.34
C MET A 402 1.89 -5.02 10.39
N TYR A 403 2.29 -4.10 11.25
CA TYR A 403 1.38 -3.37 12.13
C TYR A 403 1.13 -2.00 11.49
N PHE A 404 -0.11 -1.76 11.07
CA PHE A 404 -0.45 -0.65 10.19
C PHE A 404 -1.59 0.20 10.75
N THR A 405 -1.21 1.40 11.22
CA THR A 405 -2.15 2.43 11.66
C THR A 405 -1.90 3.69 10.80
N PRO A 406 -2.44 3.75 9.57
CA PRO A 406 -2.25 4.89 8.69
C PRO A 406 -2.99 6.12 9.21
N SER A 407 -2.62 7.30 8.70
CA SER A 407 -3.39 8.51 8.92
C SER A 407 -4.83 8.35 8.39
N ALA A 408 -5.80 8.89 9.11
CA ALA A 408 -7.22 8.91 8.72
C ALA A 408 -7.45 9.53 7.33
N THR A 409 -6.56 10.43 6.88
CA THR A 409 -6.66 11.14 5.60
C THR A 409 -5.96 10.44 4.44
N MET A 410 -5.29 9.30 4.67
CA MET A 410 -4.60 8.57 3.60
C MET A 410 -5.62 8.02 2.59
N ASN A 411 -5.48 8.36 1.31
CA ASN A 411 -6.35 7.84 0.25
C ASN A 411 -6.12 6.34 -0.02
N ILE A 412 -7.07 5.70 -0.72
CA ILE A 412 -7.05 4.25 -0.98
C ILE A 412 -5.81 3.83 -1.78
N PRO A 413 -5.38 4.53 -2.85
CA PRO A 413 -4.17 4.16 -3.56
C PRO A 413 -2.93 4.13 -2.66
N ASN A 414 -2.78 5.13 -1.79
CA ASN A 414 -1.67 5.18 -0.83
C ASN A 414 -1.76 4.06 0.22
N LEU A 415 -2.98 3.70 0.65
CA LEU A 415 -3.18 2.53 1.53
C LEU A 415 -2.75 1.24 0.84
N ILE A 416 -3.19 0.99 -0.40
CA ILE A 416 -2.82 -0.19 -1.18
C ILE A 416 -1.30 -0.25 -1.39
N GLN A 417 -0.67 0.89 -1.72
CA GLN A 417 0.78 0.97 -1.90
C GLN A 417 1.57 0.73 -0.60
N ALA A 418 1.06 1.21 0.54
CA ALA A 418 1.66 1.01 1.85
C ALA A 418 1.52 -0.44 2.34
N MET A 419 0.33 -1.04 2.22
CA MET A 419 0.09 -2.45 2.52
C MET A 419 0.89 -3.37 1.57
N GLY A 420 1.08 -2.93 0.32
CA GLY A 420 1.90 -3.61 -0.68
C GLY A 420 3.37 -3.82 -0.31
N ARG A 421 3.82 -3.36 0.87
CA ARG A 421 5.13 -3.67 1.46
C ARG A 421 5.22 -5.08 2.03
N LEU A 422 4.09 -5.67 2.40
CA LEU A 422 3.94 -7.10 2.71
C LEU A 422 3.93 -7.99 1.46
N CYS A 423 3.53 -7.45 0.32
CA CYS A 423 3.44 -8.23 -0.91
C CYS A 423 4.80 -8.34 -1.61
N GLY A 424 5.03 -9.43 -2.32
CA GLY A 424 6.26 -9.61 -3.10
C GLY A 424 6.56 -11.06 -3.44
N ARG A 425 7.71 -11.29 -4.08
CA ARG A 425 8.25 -12.64 -4.31
C ARG A 425 8.88 -13.15 -3.02
N ASN A 426 8.06 -13.74 -2.14
CA ASN A 426 8.50 -14.26 -0.86
C ASN A 426 9.08 -15.68 -1.04
N ARG A 427 10.41 -15.78 -1.22
CA ARG A 427 11.14 -17.03 -1.52
C ARG A 427 11.18 -18.04 -0.35
N GLY A 428 10.53 -17.71 0.76
CA GLY A 428 10.15 -18.62 1.84
C GLY A 428 8.72 -18.29 2.24
N LYS A 429 7.82 -19.28 2.27
CA LYS A 429 6.37 -19.07 2.43
C LYS A 429 5.96 -18.69 3.85
N ALA A 430 6.64 -17.74 4.50
CA ALA A 430 6.14 -17.16 5.74
C ALA A 430 4.72 -16.60 5.49
N ILE A 431 3.86 -16.76 6.49
CA ILE A 431 2.48 -16.30 6.45
C ILE A 431 2.50 -14.77 6.42
N LEU A 432 1.76 -14.15 5.50
CA LEU A 432 1.66 -12.69 5.44
C LEU A 432 0.58 -12.23 6.40
N GLU A 433 0.95 -11.46 7.42
CA GLU A 433 0.04 -11.01 8.48
C GLU A 433 -0.07 -9.49 8.50
N LEU A 434 -1.30 -8.98 8.43
CA LEU A 434 -1.58 -7.55 8.57
C LEU A 434 -2.36 -7.32 9.86
N HIS A 435 -1.80 -6.53 10.77
CA HIS A 435 -2.46 -6.02 11.96
C HIS A 435 -2.93 -4.60 11.69
N ALA A 436 -4.24 -4.38 11.63
CA ALA A 436 -4.84 -3.07 11.36
C ALA A 436 -6.25 -2.97 11.93
N THR A 437 -6.80 -1.77 11.99
CA THR A 437 -8.19 -1.58 12.43
C THR A 437 -9.16 -2.09 11.36
N THR A 438 -10.39 -2.42 11.77
CA THR A 438 -11.46 -2.81 10.84
C THR A 438 -11.73 -1.74 9.79
N GLU A 439 -11.54 -0.45 10.10
CA GLU A 439 -11.71 0.65 9.12
C GLU A 439 -10.67 0.57 8.01
N VAL A 440 -9.40 0.41 8.39
CA VAL A 440 -8.28 0.35 7.45
C VAL A 440 -8.42 -0.87 6.54
N TRP A 441 -8.78 -2.02 7.11
CA TRP A 441 -9.01 -3.24 6.34
C TRP A 441 -10.19 -3.13 5.38
N ASP A 442 -11.33 -2.60 5.83
CA ASP A 442 -12.49 -2.33 4.97
C ASP A 442 -12.11 -1.42 3.78
N CYS A 443 -11.34 -0.36 4.04
CA CYS A 443 -10.87 0.54 2.99
C CYS A 443 -9.93 -0.14 1.99
N LEU A 444 -9.02 -0.99 2.47
CA LEU A 444 -8.08 -1.73 1.63
C LEU A 444 -8.81 -2.76 0.76
N HIS A 445 -9.65 -3.60 1.37
CA HIS A 445 -10.36 -4.69 0.71
C HIS A 445 -11.34 -4.16 -0.33
N ARG A 446 -12.24 -3.27 0.09
CA ARG A 446 -13.21 -2.68 -0.82
C ARG A 446 -12.56 -1.78 -1.87
N GLY A 447 -11.52 -1.04 -1.50
CA GLY A 447 -10.76 -0.21 -2.42
C GLY A 447 -10.13 -1.03 -3.57
N LEU A 448 -9.46 -2.13 -3.23
CA LEU A 448 -8.83 -3.00 -4.22
C LEU A 448 -9.85 -3.73 -5.09
N LEU A 449 -10.93 -4.26 -4.50
CA LEU A 449 -11.98 -4.95 -5.25
C LEU A 449 -12.73 -4.00 -6.18
N SER A 450 -13.12 -2.81 -5.70
CA SER A 450 -13.84 -1.84 -6.52
C SER A 450 -13.00 -1.31 -7.67
N GLU A 451 -11.72 -1.01 -7.45
CA GLU A 451 -10.80 -0.64 -8.53
C GLU A 451 -10.69 -1.75 -9.58
N ASN A 452 -10.48 -3.00 -9.15
CA ASN A 452 -10.37 -4.13 -10.07
C ASN A 452 -11.66 -4.40 -10.84
N GLU A 453 -12.82 -4.37 -10.17
CA GLU A 453 -14.13 -4.58 -10.76
C GLU A 453 -14.43 -3.52 -11.81
N LEU A 454 -14.31 -2.23 -11.46
CA LEU A 454 -14.58 -1.12 -12.37
C LEU A 454 -13.68 -1.18 -13.61
N LEU A 455 -12.37 -1.38 -13.41
CA LEU A 455 -11.43 -1.50 -14.54
C LEU A 455 -11.67 -2.76 -15.39
N THR A 456 -12.25 -3.83 -14.85
CA THR A 456 -12.55 -5.06 -15.60
C THR A 456 -13.84 -4.91 -16.40
N ARG A 457 -14.86 -4.29 -15.80
CA ARG A 457 -16.13 -4.04 -16.47
C ARG A 457 -15.97 -2.97 -17.56
N ALA A 458 -15.13 -1.95 -17.33
CA ALA A 458 -14.89 -0.91 -18.32
C ALA A 458 -14.27 -1.44 -19.62
N THR A 459 -13.53 -2.55 -19.59
CA THR A 459 -13.00 -3.15 -20.82
C THR A 459 -14.06 -3.84 -21.68
N GLN A 460 -15.29 -4.02 -21.17
CA GLN A 460 -16.39 -4.62 -21.92
C GLN A 460 -17.08 -3.62 -22.87
N PHE A 461 -16.69 -2.34 -22.84
CA PHE A 461 -17.24 -1.25 -23.65
C PHE A 461 -16.20 -0.70 -24.63
N PRO A 462 -15.77 -1.46 -25.66
CA PRO A 462 -14.60 -1.10 -26.48
C PRO A 462 -14.78 0.14 -27.37
N SER A 463 -16.02 0.60 -27.57
CA SER A 463 -16.34 1.80 -28.36
C SER A 463 -16.17 3.11 -27.59
N GLU A 464 -16.10 3.06 -26.27
CA GLU A 464 -15.99 4.22 -25.39
C GLU A 464 -14.55 4.42 -24.90
N SER A 465 -14.25 5.63 -24.40
CA SER A 465 -13.04 5.82 -23.61
C SER A 465 -13.16 5.04 -22.30
N LEU A 466 -12.04 4.50 -21.80
CA LEU A 466 -12.02 3.77 -20.54
C LEU A 466 -12.48 4.67 -19.38
N ALA A 467 -12.18 5.98 -19.44
CA ALA A 467 -12.64 6.96 -18.48
C ALA A 467 -14.17 7.06 -18.44
N ASP A 468 -14.81 7.19 -19.61
CA ASP A 468 -16.26 7.34 -19.70
C ASP A 468 -16.99 6.05 -19.31
N SER A 469 -16.45 4.89 -19.71
CA SER A 469 -16.98 3.60 -19.29
C SER A 469 -16.90 3.41 -17.77
N VAL A 470 -15.77 3.75 -17.13
CA VAL A 470 -15.67 3.71 -15.66
C VAL A 470 -16.70 4.62 -14.99
N ARG A 471 -16.95 5.82 -15.54
CA ARG A 471 -17.94 6.76 -15.00
C ARG A 471 -19.38 6.26 -15.19
N SER A 472 -19.68 5.60 -16.30
CA SER A 472 -21.03 5.14 -16.65
C SER A 472 -21.43 3.86 -15.94
N ILE A 473 -20.47 2.99 -15.61
CA ILE A 473 -20.72 1.71 -14.94
C ILE A 473 -21.42 1.93 -13.60
N PRO A 474 -22.63 1.36 -13.39
CA PRO A 474 -23.26 1.38 -12.09
C PRO A 474 -22.41 0.57 -11.10
N ILE A 475 -22.15 1.15 -9.94
CA ILE A 475 -21.54 0.46 -8.80
C ILE A 475 -22.33 0.75 -7.53
N ASN A 476 -22.64 -0.29 -6.77
CA ASN A 476 -23.37 -0.16 -5.52
C ASN A 476 -22.54 0.68 -4.54
N ARG A 477 -23.15 1.73 -3.98
CA ARG A 477 -22.50 2.62 -3.01
C ARG A 477 -21.89 1.90 -1.81
N CYS A 478 -22.42 0.75 -1.43
CA CYS A 478 -21.90 -0.06 -0.33
C CYS A 478 -20.56 -0.73 -0.68
N LYS A 479 -20.24 -0.95 -1.96
CA LYS A 479 -18.95 -1.49 -2.39
C LYS A 479 -17.80 -0.49 -2.30
N ILE A 480 -18.10 0.80 -2.17
CA ILE A 480 -17.10 1.85 -1.99
C ILE A 480 -16.78 2.02 -0.50
N PRO A 481 -15.50 2.14 -0.10
CA PRO A 481 -15.11 2.37 1.30
C PRO A 481 -15.86 3.50 1.99
N ILE A 482 -16.23 3.26 3.26
CA ILE A 482 -17.07 4.17 4.04
C ILE A 482 -16.32 5.46 4.46
N ALA A 483 -15.00 5.37 4.68
CA ALA A 483 -14.19 6.40 5.35
C ALA A 483 -13.98 7.71 4.56
N ARG A 484 -14.76 8.00 3.51
CA ARG A 484 -14.59 9.16 2.60
C ARG A 484 -13.17 9.29 2.01
N ARG A 485 -12.40 8.20 2.01
CA ARG A 485 -11.08 8.16 1.37
C ARG A 485 -11.29 8.13 -0.14
N SER A 486 -10.55 8.97 -0.87
CA SER A 486 -10.60 8.98 -2.33
C SER A 486 -10.07 7.65 -2.89
N ILE A 487 -10.71 7.13 -3.93
CA ILE A 487 -10.21 6.01 -4.75
C ILE A 487 -9.06 6.42 -5.69
N THR A 488 -8.82 7.73 -5.83
CA THR A 488 -7.70 8.28 -6.60
C THR A 488 -6.72 9.01 -5.67
N LYS A 489 -5.52 9.33 -6.17
CA LYS A 489 -4.56 10.16 -5.43
C LYS A 489 -4.93 11.65 -5.41
N GLY A 490 -5.79 12.10 -6.32
CA GLY A 490 -6.34 13.46 -6.38
C GLY A 490 -7.47 13.69 -5.38
N LYS A 491 -7.93 14.94 -5.27
CA LYS A 491 -9.12 15.34 -4.47
C LYS A 491 -10.42 15.08 -5.22
N ASP A 492 -10.40 14.34 -6.34
CA ASP A 492 -11.61 13.88 -7.01
C ASP A 492 -12.55 13.27 -5.98
N ASN A 493 -13.70 13.91 -5.81
CA ASN A 493 -14.72 13.39 -4.93
C ASN A 493 -15.29 12.14 -5.60
N THR A 494 -14.83 10.96 -5.16
CA THR A 494 -15.22 9.64 -5.69
C THR A 494 -16.73 9.51 -5.92
N ARG A 495 -17.54 10.16 -5.06
CA ARG A 495 -19.01 10.14 -5.16
C ARG A 495 -19.58 10.91 -6.34
N ASN A 496 -18.86 11.91 -6.84
CA ASN A 496 -19.25 12.72 -7.99
C ASN A 496 -18.69 12.15 -9.29
N THR A 497 -17.64 11.34 -9.20
CA THR A 497 -16.97 10.78 -10.39
C THR A 497 -17.59 9.46 -10.86
N LEU A 498 -18.17 8.66 -9.96
CA LEU A 498 -18.71 7.35 -10.28
C LEU A 498 -20.25 7.32 -10.28
N ASN A 499 -20.85 6.47 -11.11
CA ASN A 499 -22.28 6.18 -11.10
C ASN A 499 -22.67 5.28 -9.90
N LEU A 500 -22.91 5.90 -8.74
CA LEU A 500 -23.23 5.19 -7.50
C LEU A 500 -24.73 4.85 -7.37
N VAL A 501 -25.06 3.57 -7.42
CA VAL A 501 -26.44 3.06 -7.28
C VAL A 501 -26.72 2.53 -5.85
N SER A 502 -28.00 2.27 -5.53
CA SER A 502 -28.43 1.73 -4.21
C SER A 502 -28.90 0.28 -4.26
N GLY A 503 -28.84 -0.37 -5.42
CA GLY A 503 -29.36 -1.72 -5.66
C GLY A 503 -28.33 -2.59 -6.35
N GLU A 504 -28.82 -3.58 -7.11
CA GLU A 504 -27.97 -4.38 -7.98
C GLU A 504 -27.24 -3.49 -8.99
N ASP A 505 -26.00 -3.85 -9.26
CA ASP A 505 -25.11 -3.09 -10.12
C ASP A 505 -24.52 -3.96 -11.25
N GLY A 506 -24.91 -5.24 -11.36
CA GLY A 506 -24.41 -6.18 -12.35
C GLY A 506 -22.94 -6.58 -12.18
N GLY A 507 -22.36 -6.29 -11.01
CA GLY A 507 -20.97 -6.57 -10.69
C GLY A 507 -20.76 -7.78 -9.77
N LEU A 508 -19.62 -7.81 -9.07
CA LEU A 508 -19.37 -8.81 -8.02
C LEU A 508 -20.42 -8.73 -6.91
N GLU A 509 -20.64 -9.81 -6.16
CA GLU A 509 -21.65 -9.76 -5.11
C GLU A 509 -21.18 -8.91 -3.93
N PHE A 510 -22.10 -8.23 -3.25
CA PHE A 510 -21.73 -7.42 -2.08
C PHE A 510 -21.06 -8.24 -0.98
N LYS A 511 -21.39 -9.53 -0.86
CA LYS A 511 -20.75 -10.44 0.11
C LYS A 511 -19.24 -10.57 -0.11
N ASP A 512 -18.76 -10.41 -1.35
CA ASP A 512 -17.34 -10.48 -1.67
C ASP A 512 -16.57 -9.25 -1.14
N TYR A 513 -17.28 -8.14 -0.91
CA TYR A 513 -16.77 -6.91 -0.29
C TYR A 513 -16.93 -6.89 1.24
N LEU A 514 -17.67 -7.86 1.79
CA LEU A 514 -17.81 -8.02 3.23
C LEU A 514 -16.60 -8.76 3.78
N LEU A 515 -16.26 -8.44 5.01
CA LEU A 515 -15.22 -9.16 5.74
C LEU A 515 -15.77 -10.56 6.03
N ILE A 516 -15.19 -11.57 5.40
CA ILE A 516 -15.52 -12.98 5.65
C ILE A 516 -15.25 -13.23 7.15
N ASP A 517 -16.27 -13.75 7.84
CA ASP A 517 -16.40 -13.94 9.28
C ASP A 517 -16.83 -12.72 10.13
N SER A 518 -18.09 -12.33 9.96
CA SER A 518 -18.88 -11.64 11.00
C SER A 518 -19.35 -12.58 12.12
N SER A 519 -18.71 -13.74 12.31
CA SER A 519 -18.93 -14.61 13.48
C SER A 519 -18.28 -14.07 14.76
N SER A 520 -17.38 -13.08 14.65
CA SER A 520 -17.11 -12.21 15.79
C SER A 520 -18.29 -11.26 15.96
N GLU A 521 -19.18 -11.57 16.89
CA GLU A 521 -20.00 -10.59 17.58
C GLU A 521 -19.11 -9.36 17.80
N LEU A 522 -19.33 -8.28 17.05
CA LEU A 522 -18.68 -7.02 17.37
C LEU A 522 -19.25 -6.63 18.73
N PRO A 523 -18.46 -6.62 19.82
CA PRO A 523 -18.97 -6.07 21.06
C PRO A 523 -19.31 -4.61 20.77
N ILE A 524 -20.60 -4.24 20.84
CA ILE A 524 -20.97 -2.84 20.88
C ILE A 524 -20.42 -2.34 22.22
N SER A 525 -19.19 -1.84 22.22
CA SER A 525 -18.68 -1.10 23.36
C SER A 525 -19.38 0.26 23.35
N LEU A 526 -20.07 0.56 24.44
CA LEU A 526 -20.72 1.86 24.64
C LEU A 526 -19.62 2.91 24.81
N THR A 527 -19.24 3.57 23.72
CA THR A 527 -18.25 4.65 23.79
C THR A 527 -18.86 5.88 24.46
N GLY A 528 -18.05 6.67 25.17
CA GLY A 528 -18.50 7.95 25.74
C GLY A 528 -19.00 8.96 24.67
N SER A 529 -18.75 8.72 23.38
CA SER A 529 -19.32 9.52 22.28
C SER A 529 -20.78 9.15 21.96
N LEU A 530 -21.16 7.88 22.10
CA LEU A 530 -22.54 7.40 21.95
C LEU A 530 -23.45 7.98 23.03
N GLU A 531 -22.96 7.93 24.27
CA GLU A 531 -23.68 8.44 25.43
C GLU A 531 -23.95 9.94 25.31
N LYS A 532 -22.95 10.73 24.90
CA LYS A 532 -23.13 12.17 24.59
C LYS A 532 -24.12 12.45 23.47
N MET A 533 -24.25 11.55 22.49
CA MET A 533 -25.25 11.69 21.43
C MET A 533 -26.66 11.39 21.93
N PHE A 534 -26.84 10.35 22.75
CA PHE A 534 -28.11 10.04 23.40
C PHE A 534 -28.54 11.17 24.35
N GLU A 535 -27.60 11.68 25.15
CA GLU A 535 -27.79 12.88 25.98
C GLU A 535 -28.27 14.05 25.12
N LYS A 536 -27.54 14.40 24.07
CA LYS A 536 -27.93 15.48 23.15
C LYS A 536 -29.31 15.26 22.51
N TRP A 537 -29.65 14.02 22.13
CA TRP A 537 -30.94 13.70 21.51
C TRP A 537 -32.09 13.68 22.52
N SER A 538 -31.83 13.39 23.79
CA SER A 538 -32.82 13.44 24.87
C SER A 538 -33.26 14.85 25.27
N LEU A 539 -32.42 15.86 25.03
CA LEU A 539 -32.75 17.26 25.35
C LEU A 539 -34.06 17.69 24.68
N THR A 540 -35.03 18.18 25.46
CA THR A 540 -36.39 18.48 24.99
C THR A 540 -36.45 19.53 23.88
N ASP A 541 -35.49 20.46 23.86
CA ASP A 541 -35.31 21.51 22.85
C ASP A 541 -34.69 20.99 21.53
N ASN A 542 -34.06 19.81 21.55
CA ASN A 542 -33.51 19.20 20.35
C ASN A 542 -34.63 18.62 19.47
N ASN A 543 -35.07 19.41 18.50
CA ASN A 543 -36.12 19.03 17.55
C ASN A 543 -35.60 18.41 16.25
N SER A 544 -34.33 17.98 16.24
CA SER A 544 -33.78 17.25 15.09
C SER A 544 -34.62 16.00 14.79
N LYS A 545 -34.66 15.61 13.52
CA LYS A 545 -35.42 14.44 13.07
C LYS A 545 -35.03 13.17 13.84
N ILE A 546 -33.74 13.03 14.18
CA ILE A 546 -33.21 11.88 14.93
C ILE A 546 -33.66 11.91 16.39
N ALA A 547 -33.62 13.06 17.06
CA ALA A 547 -34.04 13.20 18.46
C ALA A 547 -35.53 12.87 18.66
N ARG A 548 -36.40 13.38 17.78
CA ARG A 548 -37.83 13.02 17.78
C ARG A 548 -38.09 11.54 17.53
N THR A 549 -37.28 10.91 16.67
CA THR A 549 -37.40 9.47 16.38
C THR A 549 -36.96 8.64 17.59
N ALA A 550 -35.82 8.98 18.20
CA ALA A 550 -35.31 8.25 19.36
C ALA A 550 -36.29 8.30 20.55
N ARG A 551 -36.99 9.43 20.76
CA ARG A 551 -38.05 9.54 21.79
C ARG A 551 -39.28 8.67 21.52
N ALA A 552 -39.58 8.37 20.26
CA ALA A 552 -40.76 7.60 19.87
C ALA A 552 -40.53 6.08 19.86
N ILE A 553 -39.29 5.64 20.05
CA ILE A 553 -38.92 4.22 20.10
C ILE A 553 -39.09 3.75 21.53
N ASP A 554 -39.95 2.75 21.73
CA ASP A 554 -39.94 1.95 22.94
C ASP A 554 -38.91 0.82 22.75
N PRO A 555 -37.80 0.83 23.50
CA PRO A 555 -36.74 -0.17 23.34
C PRO A 555 -37.18 -1.59 23.74
N ASN A 556 -38.33 -1.74 24.41
CA ASN A 556 -38.85 -3.03 24.83
C ASN A 556 -39.90 -3.61 23.85
N VAL A 557 -40.28 -2.85 22.82
CA VAL A 557 -41.28 -3.27 21.84
C VAL A 557 -40.62 -3.90 20.61
N ILE A 558 -41.18 -5.01 20.16
CA ILE A 558 -40.87 -5.62 18.86
C ILE A 558 -41.88 -5.08 17.84
N TYR A 559 -41.39 -4.44 16.79
CA TYR A 559 -42.19 -3.86 15.73
C TYR A 559 -42.25 -4.81 14.53
N ASP A 560 -43.43 -4.97 13.92
CA ASP A 560 -43.51 -5.51 12.56
C ASP A 560 -42.95 -4.46 11.58
N ILE A 561 -42.16 -4.87 10.59
CA ILE A 561 -41.60 -3.97 9.56
C ILE A 561 -42.70 -3.12 8.88
N LYS A 562 -43.91 -3.67 8.71
CA LYS A 562 -45.02 -2.97 8.05
C LYS A 562 -45.69 -1.93 8.96
N ASP A 563 -45.61 -2.13 10.27
CA ASP A 563 -46.21 -1.28 11.31
C ASP A 563 -45.18 -0.28 11.86
N TRP A 564 -43.92 -0.41 11.44
CA TRP A 564 -42.91 0.61 11.63
C TRP A 564 -43.37 1.95 11.03
N PRO A 565 -43.21 3.08 11.72
CA PRO A 565 -43.63 4.40 11.23
C PRO A 565 -43.01 4.72 9.85
N LYS A 566 -43.76 4.47 8.77
CA LYS A 566 -43.29 4.54 7.36
C LYS A 566 -42.87 5.94 6.91
N THR A 567 -43.23 6.98 7.66
CA THR A 567 -42.77 8.35 7.44
C THR A 567 -41.26 8.54 7.72
N PHE A 568 -40.60 7.51 8.24
CA PHE A 568 -39.25 7.54 8.75
C PHE A 568 -38.42 6.35 8.24
N VAL A 569 -37.69 6.55 7.13
CA VAL A 569 -36.43 5.82 6.81
C VAL A 569 -36.67 4.33 6.45
N ARG A 570 -36.20 3.85 5.29
CA ARG A 570 -36.58 2.53 4.76
C ARG A 570 -36.15 1.45 5.78
N ALA A 571 -36.84 0.31 5.90
CA ALA A 571 -36.43 -0.76 6.83
C ALA A 571 -35.00 -1.30 6.58
N ASN A 572 -34.45 -1.06 5.38
CA ASN A 572 -33.06 -1.34 5.07
C ASN A 572 -32.11 -0.31 5.65
N ASP A 573 -32.61 0.76 6.28
CA ASP A 573 -31.93 1.97 6.70
C ASP A 573 -31.58 2.06 8.20
N ILE A 574 -31.50 0.96 8.96
CA ILE A 574 -31.16 0.98 10.41
C ILE A 574 -30.36 -0.28 10.91
N THR A 575 -29.05 -0.18 11.25
CA THR A 575 -28.21 -1.19 11.95
C THR A 575 -26.92 -0.58 12.60
N ILE A 576 -26.78 -0.53 13.94
CA ILE A 576 -25.54 -0.08 14.63
C ILE A 576 -24.47 -1.16 14.58
N SER A 577 -23.30 -0.76 14.10
CA SER A 577 -22.01 -1.26 14.63
C SER A 577 -21.29 -0.07 15.27
N GLU A 578 -20.26 -0.33 16.09
CA GLU A 578 -19.45 0.70 16.77
C GLU A 578 -18.89 1.78 15.80
N LYS A 579 -18.75 1.45 14.51
CA LYS A 579 -18.35 2.37 13.42
C LYS A 579 -19.42 3.40 12.99
N THR A 580 -20.71 3.17 13.26
CA THR A 580 -21.81 3.98 12.70
C THR A 580 -21.98 5.34 13.40
N LEU A 581 -21.36 5.55 14.56
CA LEU A 581 -21.48 6.78 15.35
C LEU A 581 -20.83 8.02 14.71
N ASN A 582 -19.95 7.84 13.74
CA ASN A 582 -19.17 8.93 13.15
C ASN A 582 -19.50 9.23 11.68
N SER A 583 -20.54 8.63 11.08
CA SER A 583 -20.83 8.81 9.65
C SER A 583 -22.26 9.32 9.36
N ASN A 584 -22.37 10.39 8.58
CA ASN A 584 -23.62 11.08 8.17
C ASN A 584 -24.50 10.30 7.17
N GLN A 585 -24.60 8.97 7.27
CA GLN A 585 -25.66 8.23 6.59
C GLN A 585 -26.30 7.29 7.60
N HIS A 586 -27.51 7.68 7.99
CA HIS A 586 -28.52 6.93 8.74
C HIS A 586 -28.28 5.44 8.59
N LYS A 587 -28.08 4.68 9.69
CA LYS A 587 -28.71 3.38 10.01
C LYS A 587 -28.34 2.85 11.42
N PRO A 588 -29.12 3.00 12.53
CA PRO A 588 -28.63 2.42 13.79
C PRO A 588 -29.51 1.57 14.77
N PHE A 589 -30.71 1.95 15.17
CA PHE A 589 -31.33 1.45 16.42
C PHE A 589 -31.82 0.00 16.48
N MET A 590 -32.04 -0.68 15.34
CA MET A 590 -32.87 -1.90 15.29
C MET A 590 -32.12 -3.13 14.76
N LEU A 591 -32.39 -4.29 15.35
CA LEU A 591 -32.07 -5.63 14.86
C LEU A 591 -33.24 -6.14 14.01
N LYS A 592 -32.95 -6.60 12.78
CA LYS A 592 -33.96 -7.20 11.90
C LYS A 592 -33.91 -8.72 11.98
N GLN A 593 -35.01 -9.35 12.37
CA GLN A 593 -35.14 -10.81 12.40
C GLN A 593 -36.50 -11.23 11.85
N SER A 594 -36.49 -12.00 10.75
CA SER A 594 -37.70 -12.64 10.20
C SER A 594 -38.91 -11.73 9.94
N GLY A 595 -38.68 -10.48 9.53
CA GLY A 595 -39.77 -9.52 9.27
C GLY A 595 -40.12 -8.60 10.44
N LEU A 596 -39.42 -8.76 11.58
CA LEU A 596 -39.58 -7.97 12.78
C LEU A 596 -38.36 -7.07 13.01
N LEU A 597 -38.55 -5.98 13.74
CA LEU A 597 -37.54 -5.01 14.17
C LEU A 597 -37.62 -4.87 15.70
N CYS A 598 -36.51 -5.06 16.41
CA CYS A 598 -36.40 -4.73 17.84
C CYS A 598 -35.18 -3.85 18.10
N VAL A 599 -35.16 -3.06 19.18
CA VAL A 599 -33.95 -2.29 19.54
C VAL A 599 -32.82 -3.25 19.88
N HIS A 600 -31.60 -2.97 19.40
CA HIS A 600 -30.45 -3.82 19.72
C HIS A 600 -30.28 -3.92 21.25
N PRO A 601 -30.13 -5.13 21.84
CA PRO A 601 -30.10 -5.30 23.30
C PRO A 601 -29.13 -4.37 24.05
N ASN A 602 -27.92 -4.21 23.52
CA ASN A 602 -26.88 -3.31 24.09
C ASN A 602 -27.25 -1.81 24.09
N LEU A 603 -28.34 -1.40 23.43
CA LEU A 603 -28.81 -0.01 23.40
C LEU A 603 -30.05 0.22 24.26
N VAL A 604 -30.72 -0.85 24.71
CA VAL A 604 -31.96 -0.78 25.51
C VAL A 604 -31.73 0.06 26.77
N ASP A 605 -30.62 -0.17 27.48
CA ASP A 605 -30.27 0.59 28.68
C ASP A 605 -30.04 2.08 28.42
N LEU A 606 -29.45 2.45 27.28
CA LEU A 606 -29.28 3.85 26.90
C LEU A 606 -30.63 4.49 26.57
N PHE A 607 -31.52 3.80 25.86
CA PHE A 607 -32.86 4.30 25.60
C PHE A 607 -33.66 4.51 26.89
N ASN A 608 -33.61 3.53 27.80
CA ASN A 608 -34.26 3.61 29.10
C ASN A 608 -33.71 4.77 29.94
N ARG A 609 -32.38 4.96 29.95
CA ARG A 609 -31.70 6.00 30.70
C ARG A 609 -32.07 7.41 30.22
N TYR A 610 -32.10 7.62 28.91
CA TYR A 610 -32.19 8.96 28.32
C TYR A 610 -33.59 9.36 27.86
N PHE A 611 -34.46 8.41 27.52
CA PHE A 611 -35.77 8.72 26.94
C PHE A 611 -36.95 8.29 27.84
N ILE A 612 -36.84 7.19 28.59
CA ILE A 612 -37.95 6.71 29.44
C ILE A 612 -37.98 7.42 30.80
N LYS A 613 -36.82 7.72 31.41
CA LYS A 613 -36.77 8.40 32.72
C LYS A 613 -37.33 9.82 32.74
N LEU A 614 -37.45 10.50 31.59
CA LEU A 614 -37.94 11.87 31.52
C LEU A 614 -39.48 11.98 31.61
N GLU A 615 -40.22 10.93 31.24
CA GLU A 615 -41.70 10.97 31.33
C GLU A 615 -42.24 10.83 32.75
N ASN A 616 -41.45 10.25 33.67
CA ASN A 616 -41.85 10.07 35.07
C ASN A 616 -41.40 11.20 36.01
N VAL A 617 -40.73 12.23 35.49
CA VAL A 617 -40.35 13.44 36.25
C VAL A 617 -41.22 14.65 35.88
N HIS A 618 -41.99 14.55 34.78
CA HIS A 618 -42.90 15.60 34.29
C HIS A 618 -44.38 15.16 34.22
N LYS A 619 -44.72 13.99 34.75
CA LYS A 619 -46.06 13.65 35.25
C LYS A 619 -46.02 13.68 36.76
#